data_AF-A0A1J4VG42-F1
#
_entry.id   AF-A0A1J4VG42-F1
#
_cell.length_a   1.000
_cell.length_b   1.000
_cell.length_c   1.000
_cell.angle_alpha   90.00
_cell.angle_beta   90.00
_cell.angle_gamma   90.00
#
_symmetry.space_group_name_H-M   'P 1'
#
loop_
_entity.id
_entity.type
_entity.pdbx_description
1 polymer ?
#
loop_
_entity_poly.entity_id
_entity_poly.type
_entity_poly.pdbx_seq_one_letter_code
_entity_poly.pdbx_strand_id
1 'polypeptide(L)' 'MIGNNVRRIRKKKGLSQEKLARLADISLNTLAKIELGFAKKPIIQTVVKLAKALEVSIDELVKE' A
#
# COMPACT_ATOMS: atom_id res chain seq x y z
N MET A 1 0.04 10.66 -3.66
CA MET A 1 0.28 10.77 -2.20
C MET A 1 0.20 9.39 -1.54
N ILE A 2 -0.92 8.65 -1.69
CA ILE A 2 -1.08 7.28 -1.16
C ILE A 2 0.07 6.33 -1.55
N GLY A 3 0.42 6.25 -2.84
CA GLY A 3 1.50 5.37 -3.31
C GLY A 3 2.85 5.64 -2.66
N ASN A 4 3.17 6.93 -2.45
CA ASN A 4 4.41 7.35 -1.78
C ASN A 4 4.38 6.98 -0.29
N ASN A 5 3.24 7.14 0.38
CA ASN A 5 3.08 6.74 1.78
C ASN A 5 3.19 5.23 1.96
N VAL A 6 2.52 4.44 1.13
CA VAL A 6 2.65 2.97 1.11
C VAL A 6 4.12 2.58 0.98
N ARG A 7 4.84 3.16 0.00
CA ARG A 7 6.25 2.87 -0.23
C ARG A 7 7.12 3.27 0.97
N ARG A 8 6.87 4.44 1.57
CA ARG A 8 7.60 4.96 2.72
C ARG A 8 7.43 4.07 3.94
N ILE A 9 6.19 3.74 4.30
CA ILE A 9 5.85 2.90 5.45
C ILE A 9 6.38 1.47 5.23
N ARG A 10 6.20 0.91 4.03
CA ARG A 10 6.72 -0.40 3.65
C ARG A 10 8.24 -0.48 3.86
N LYS A 11 8.98 0.52 3.37
CA LYS A 11 10.44 0.60 3.58
C LYS A 11 10.81 0.76 5.04
N LYS A 12 10.09 1.58 5.80
CA LYS A 12 10.30 1.77 7.24
C LYS A 12 10.11 0.47 8.03
N LYS A 13 9.18 -0.40 7.58
CA LYS A 13 8.96 -1.74 8.14
C LYS A 13 9.89 -2.83 7.57
N GLY A 14 10.83 -2.49 6.69
CA GLY A 14 11.74 -3.47 6.07
C GLY A 14 11.03 -4.50 5.18
N LEU A 15 9.86 -4.18 4.65
CA LEU A 15 9.06 -5.08 3.82
C LEU A 15 9.44 -4.96 2.34
N SER A 16 9.58 -6.08 1.64
CA SER A 16 9.63 -6.09 0.17
C SER A 16 8.23 -5.87 -0.42
N GLN A 17 8.15 -5.50 -1.70
CA GLN A 17 6.86 -5.38 -2.38
C GLN A 17 6.13 -6.73 -2.39
N GLU A 18 6.82 -7.83 -2.64
CA GLU A 18 6.23 -9.18 -2.58
C GLU A 18 5.69 -9.52 -1.20
N LYS A 19 6.44 -9.20 -0.14
CA LYS A 19 6.01 -9.47 1.23
C LYS A 19 4.77 -8.66 1.59
N LEU A 20 4.74 -7.38 1.23
CA LEU A 20 3.55 -6.54 1.44
C LEU A 20 2.36 -7.02 0.60
N ALA A 21 2.57 -7.39 -0.66
CA ALA A 21 1.52 -7.88 -1.54
C ALA A 21 0.87 -9.16 -0.99
N ARG A 22 1.69 -10.09 -0.46
CA ARG A 22 1.19 -11.30 0.24
C ARG A 22 0.42 -10.95 1.52
N LEU A 23 0.96 -10.08 2.36
CA LEU A 23 0.30 -9.67 3.61
C LEU A 23 -1.03 -8.95 3.36
N ALA A 24 -1.08 -8.13 2.31
CA ALA A 24 -2.27 -7.40 1.91
C ALA A 24 -3.21 -8.22 1.02
N ASP A 25 -2.89 -9.48 0.69
CA ASP A 25 -3.72 -10.32 -0.17
C ASP A 25 -4.08 -9.62 -1.50
N ILE A 26 -3.06 -9.10 -2.18
CA ILE A 26 -3.14 -8.46 -3.50
C ILE A 26 -1.99 -8.91 -4.40
N SER A 27 -2.16 -8.73 -5.71
CA SER A 27 -1.09 -9.01 -6.68
C SER A 27 0.07 -8.01 -6.54
N LEU A 28 1.31 -8.48 -6.74
CA LEU A 28 2.50 -7.64 -6.78
C LEU A 28 2.37 -6.48 -7.79
N ASN A 29 1.79 -6.77 -8.96
CA ASN A 29 1.53 -5.76 -9.99
C ASN A 29 0.56 -4.67 -9.49
N THR A 30 -0.47 -5.04 -8.74
CA THR A 30 -1.41 -4.09 -8.13
C THR A 30 -0.70 -3.20 -7.13
N LEU A 31 0.13 -3.77 -6.25
CA LEU A 31 0.94 -3.00 -5.32
C LEU A 31 1.90 -2.03 -6.05
N ALA A 32 2.61 -2.50 -7.08
CA ALA A 32 3.52 -1.68 -7.87
C ALA A 32 2.79 -0.51 -8.54
N LYS A 33 1.62 -0.76 -9.16
CA LYS A 33 0.78 0.30 -9.74
C LYS A 33 0.32 1.33 -8.72
N ILE A 34 0.06 0.92 -7.48
CA ILE A 34 -0.31 1.83 -6.38
C ILE A 34 0.90 2.67 -5.98
N GLU A 35 2.07 2.05 -5.75
CA GLU A 35 3.29 2.78 -5.39
C GLU A 35 3.74 3.77 -6.47
N LEU A 36 3.52 3.44 -7.75
CA LEU A 36 3.83 4.29 -8.90
C LEU A 36 2.77 5.37 -9.17
N GLY A 37 1.63 5.36 -8.47
CA GLY A 37 0.56 6.34 -8.66
C GLY A 37 -0.33 6.11 -9.89
N PHE A 38 -0.22 4.96 -10.56
CA PHE A 38 -1.07 4.59 -11.69
C PHE A 38 -2.48 4.14 -11.29
N ALA A 39 -2.68 3.79 -10.01
CA ALA A 39 -4.01 3.51 -9.49
C ALA A 39 -4.80 4.82 -9.36
N LYS A 40 -5.49 5.25 -10.43
CA LYS A 40 -6.34 6.46 -10.42
C LYS A 40 -7.50 6.38 -9.41
N LYS A 41 -7.94 5.17 -9.07
CA LYS A 41 -8.89 4.88 -7.98
C LYS A 41 -8.50 3.54 -7.35
N PRO A 42 -7.59 3.51 -6.37
CA PRO A 42 -7.43 2.28 -5.60
C PRO A 42 -8.79 2.01 -4.97
N ILE A 43 -9.32 0.83 -5.22
CA ILE A 43 -10.56 0.36 -4.63
C ILE A 43 -10.38 0.50 -3.11
N ILE A 44 -11.33 1.10 -2.39
CA ILE A 44 -11.24 1.30 -0.93
C ILE A 44 -10.83 0.01 -0.21
N GLN A 45 -11.30 -1.14 -0.70
CA GLN A 45 -10.88 -2.46 -0.23
C GLN A 45 -9.37 -2.69 -0.28
N THR A 46 -8.68 -2.28 -1.35
CA THR A 46 -7.23 -2.40 -1.49
C THR A 46 -6.50 -1.50 -0.51
N VAL A 47 -7.00 -0.28 -0.29
CA VAL A 47 -6.41 0.64 0.70
C VAL A 47 -6.56 0.09 2.11
N VAL A 48 -7.73 -0.47 2.44
CA VAL A 48 -8.00 -1.14 3.73
C VAL A 48 -7.07 -2.34 3.92
N LYS A 49 -6.92 -3.18 2.89
CA LYS A 49 -6.01 -4.34 2.90
C LYS A 49 -4.56 -3.91 3.15
N LEU A 50 -4.10 -2.86 2.47
CA LEU A 50 -2.76 -2.28 2.65
C LEU A 50 -2.58 -1.68 4.05
N ALA A 51 -3.58 -0.94 4.55
CA ALA A 51 -3.58 -0.38 5.90
C ALA A 51 -3.41 -1.48 6.96
N LYS A 52 -4.19 -2.56 6.82
CA LYS A 52 -4.14 -3.72 7.71
C LYS A 52 -2.80 -4.44 7.62
N ALA A 53 -2.27 -4.67 6.42
CA ALA A 53 -0.98 -5.33 6.22
C ALA A 53 0.22 -4.49 6.69
N LEU A 54 0.10 -3.17 6.62
CA LEU A 54 1.09 -2.24 7.15
C LEU A 54 0.85 -1.91 8.63
N GLU A 55 -0.24 -2.40 9.24
CA GLU A 55 -0.68 -2.09 10.60
C GLU A 55 -0.72 -0.59 10.89
N VAL A 56 -1.26 0.17 9.95
CA VAL A 56 -1.45 1.62 10.04
C VAL A 56 -2.90 1.97 9.75
N SER A 57 -3.32 3.14 10.19
CA SER A 57 -4.64 3.67 9.84
C SER A 57 -4.70 4.05 8.36
N ILE A 58 -5.89 3.92 7.75
CA ILE A 58 -6.15 4.39 6.38
C ILE A 58 -5.80 5.88 6.26
N ASP A 59 -6.08 6.64 7.31
CA ASP A 59 -5.72 8.06 7.40
C ASP A 59 -4.22 8.29 7.19
N GLU A 60 -3.35 7.45 7.76
CA GLU A 60 -1.89 7.56 7.59
C GLU A 60 -1.43 7.27 6.16
N LEU A 61 -2.18 6.43 5.44
CA LEU A 61 -1.93 6.16 4.02
C LEU A 61 -2.38 7.31 3.13
N VAL A 62 -3.50 7.95 3.47
CA VAL A 62 -4.11 9.03 2.69
C VAL A 62 -3.53 10.40 3.05
N LYS A 63 -2.91 10.53 4.24
CA LYS A 63 -2.36 11.78 4.77
C LYS A 63 -1.39 12.41 3.79
N GLU A 64 -1.60 13.70 3.53
CA GLU A 64 -0.73 14.51 2.69
C GLU A 64 0.67 14.68 3.28
#